data_AF-A0A077Z7A0-F1
#
_entry.id   AF-A0A077Z7A0-F1
#
_cell.length_a   1.000
_cell.length_b   1.000
_cell.length_c   1.000
_cell.angle_alpha   90.00
_cell.angle_beta   90.00
_cell.angle_gamma   90.00
#
_symmetry.space_group_name_H-M   'P 1'
#
loop_
_entity.id
_entity.type
_entity.pdbx_description
1 polymer ?
#
loop_
_entity_poly.entity_id
_entity_poly.type
_entity_poly.pdbx_seq_one_letter_code
_entity_poly.pdbx_strand_id
1 'polypeptide(L)'
;MATARSLLRWLRLARTLGPTIANHVAQIQPIMRADDVTKRWLHASVALRRKQKVPKKPTYEDDDDEDGDDDAEMEEEVGDADEADGSVTRCVNVKRPRLDAILKIGCNVSRNAADEIVCSGRVFVNGRRALKRSFEFIHFSVAAGDTVDIVLGPSSSNENFADVTRLLVTHVYDVPNSNRVSVRFRRWKRLTVDDIPLS
;
A
#
# COMPACT_ATOMS: atom_id res chain seq x y z
N MET A 1 -57.37 -8.46 18.18
CA MET A 1 -56.57 -9.54 18.80
C MET A 1 -56.47 -10.67 17.81
N ALA A 2 -55.32 -10.84 17.15
CA ALA A 2 -55.17 -11.81 16.06
C ALA A 2 -53.90 -12.64 16.24
N THR A 3 -54.13 -13.93 16.10
CA THR A 3 -53.29 -15.11 16.25
C THR A 3 -52.53 -15.45 14.96
N ALA A 4 -51.69 -16.49 15.08
CA ALA A 4 -51.32 -17.45 14.03
C ALA A 4 -49.95 -17.27 13.33
N ARG A 5 -48.99 -18.07 13.83
CA ARG A 5 -48.20 -19.06 13.08
C ARG A 5 -48.24 -18.96 11.55
N SER A 6 -47.08 -18.69 10.94
CA SER A 6 -46.90 -18.85 9.49
C SER A 6 -45.47 -19.26 9.13
N LEU A 7 -45.36 -20.53 8.70
CA LEU A 7 -44.61 -21.01 7.52
C LEU A 7 -43.08 -20.86 7.53
N LEU A 8 -42.33 -21.92 7.86
CA LEU A 8 -41.88 -22.94 6.88
C LEU A 8 -41.59 -22.39 5.47
N ARG A 9 -40.37 -21.87 5.29
CA ARG A 9 -39.66 -21.76 4.02
C ARG A 9 -38.16 -21.88 4.36
N TRP A 10 -37.33 -22.30 3.42
CA TRP A 10 -35.88 -22.57 3.58
C TRP A 10 -35.50 -23.99 4.06
N LEU A 11 -36.12 -24.97 3.41
CA LEU A 11 -35.57 -26.31 3.21
C LEU A 11 -35.60 -26.55 1.69
N ARG A 12 -34.44 -26.48 1.01
CA ARG A 12 -34.07 -27.06 -0.31
C ARG A 12 -33.03 -26.18 -1.00
N LEU A 13 -31.76 -26.58 -0.92
CA LEU A 13 -30.73 -26.51 -1.97
C LEU A 13 -29.35 -26.88 -1.42
N ALA A 14 -29.30 -27.89 -0.54
CA ALA A 14 -28.05 -28.59 -0.23
C ALA A 14 -27.95 -29.78 -1.19
N ARG A 15 -26.77 -29.93 -1.81
CA ARG A 15 -26.35 -30.94 -2.82
C ARG A 15 -26.50 -30.44 -4.26
N THR A 16 -25.39 -29.98 -4.83
CA THR A 16 -24.73 -30.58 -6.01
C THR A 16 -23.50 -29.76 -6.40
N LEU A 17 -22.45 -30.46 -6.84
CA LEU A 17 -21.26 -30.01 -7.59
C LEU A 17 -19.98 -29.82 -6.75
N GLY A 18 -19.05 -30.75 -7.00
CA GLY A 18 -17.84 -31.03 -6.24
C GLY A 18 -16.59 -30.25 -6.66
N PRO A 19 -15.41 -30.70 -6.19
CA PRO A 19 -14.18 -29.91 -6.20
C PRO A 19 -13.28 -30.29 -7.37
N THR A 20 -12.90 -29.37 -8.24
CA THR A 20 -11.74 -29.53 -9.14
C THR A 20 -11.33 -28.15 -9.69
N ILE A 21 -10.06 -28.04 -10.07
CA ILE A 21 -9.35 -26.93 -10.74
C ILE A 21 -8.58 -26.05 -9.75
N ALA A 22 -7.29 -25.77 -9.91
CA ALA A 22 -6.14 -26.40 -10.52
C ALA A 22 -4.98 -25.43 -10.24
N ASN A 23 -3.79 -25.97 -10.04
CA ASN A 23 -2.55 -25.24 -9.84
C ASN A 23 -2.34 -24.10 -10.84
N HIS A 24 -2.25 -22.86 -10.35
CA HIS A 24 -1.46 -21.81 -10.99
C HIS A 24 -0.29 -21.47 -10.07
N VAL A 25 0.77 -22.25 -10.20
CA VAL A 25 2.12 -21.87 -9.77
C VAL A 25 2.57 -20.78 -10.74
N ALA A 26 2.28 -19.53 -10.39
CA ALA A 26 2.87 -18.37 -11.04
C ALA A 26 4.35 -18.32 -10.62
N GLN A 27 5.21 -18.24 -11.63
CA GLN A 27 6.65 -18.34 -11.56
C GLN A 27 7.23 -17.33 -10.55
N ILE A 28 7.77 -17.84 -9.45
CA ILE A 28 8.72 -17.10 -8.62
C ILE A 28 9.96 -16.89 -9.49
N GLN A 29 10.16 -15.68 -10.00
CA GLN A 29 11.45 -15.31 -10.56
C GLN A 29 12.45 -15.17 -9.41
N PRO A 30 13.66 -15.74 -9.54
CA PRO A 30 14.68 -15.58 -8.52
C PRO A 30 15.07 -14.11 -8.39
N ILE A 31 15.01 -13.60 -7.17
CA ILE A 31 15.48 -12.26 -6.81
C ILE A 31 16.98 -12.20 -7.13
N MET A 32 17.32 -11.39 -8.13
CA MET A 32 18.69 -11.10 -8.51
C MET A 32 19.39 -10.45 -7.30
N ARG A 33 20.48 -11.04 -6.83
CA ARG A 33 21.26 -10.53 -5.68
C ARG A 33 21.89 -9.18 -6.03
N ALA A 34 21.91 -8.28 -5.05
CA ALA A 34 22.40 -6.91 -5.17
C ALA A 34 23.88 -6.79 -5.60
N ASP A 35 24.65 -7.89 -5.55
CA ASP A 35 26.07 -7.91 -5.89
C ASP A 35 26.35 -7.98 -7.41
N ASP A 36 25.33 -8.14 -8.26
CA ASP A 36 25.48 -8.22 -9.73
C ASP A 36 25.21 -6.89 -10.47
N VAL A 37 24.70 -5.87 -9.78
CA VAL A 37 24.34 -4.58 -10.41
C VAL A 37 25.57 -3.67 -10.59
N THR A 38 26.63 -3.87 -9.80
CA THR A 38 27.81 -2.98 -9.78
C THR A 38 28.95 -3.42 -10.71
N LYS A 39 28.84 -4.56 -11.41
CA LYS A 39 29.91 -5.08 -12.30
C LYS A 39 29.66 -4.91 -13.80
N ARG A 40 28.54 -4.30 -14.20
CA ARG A 40 28.16 -4.17 -15.63
C ARG A 40 28.28 -2.77 -16.23
N TRP A 41 28.76 -1.79 -15.46
CA TRP A 41 28.92 -0.40 -15.89
C TRP A 41 30.37 0.08 -15.76
N LEU A 42 31.30 -0.63 -16.41
CA LEU A 42 32.71 -0.21 -16.52
C LEU A 42 33.28 -0.40 -17.94
N HIS A 43 32.49 -0.25 -19.00
CA HIS A 43 33.02 -0.24 -20.37
C HIS A 43 32.16 0.64 -21.29
N ALA A 44 32.28 1.96 -21.18
CA ALA A 44 31.91 2.88 -22.26
C ALA A 44 32.67 4.20 -22.09
N SER A 45 33.94 4.15 -22.47
CA SER A 45 34.85 5.27 -22.64
C SER A 45 34.35 6.29 -23.66
N VAL A 46 34.45 7.57 -23.28
CA VAL A 46 34.97 8.69 -24.08
C VAL A 46 34.54 8.71 -25.57
N ALA A 47 33.48 9.46 -25.89
CA ALA A 47 33.39 10.15 -27.18
C ALA A 47 32.24 11.18 -27.22
N LEU A 48 32.65 12.45 -27.24
CA LEU A 48 32.12 13.58 -28.02
C LEU A 48 30.64 13.61 -28.48
N ARG A 49 29.98 14.69 -28.05
CA ARG A 49 29.23 15.65 -28.89
C ARG A 49 28.61 15.13 -30.19
N ARG A 50 27.27 15.05 -30.24
CA ARG A 50 26.39 15.87 -31.12
C ARG A 50 24.92 15.49 -30.96
N LYS A 51 24.08 16.53 -30.86
CA LYS A 51 22.61 16.43 -30.86
C LYS A 51 22.12 15.90 -32.20
N GLN A 52 21.49 14.72 -32.23
CA GLN A 52 20.59 14.31 -33.31
C GLN A 52 19.37 13.59 -32.72
N LYS A 53 18.18 14.08 -33.11
CA LYS A 53 16.85 13.45 -32.94
C LYS A 53 16.77 12.14 -33.74
N VAL A 54 15.74 11.32 -33.43
CA VAL A 54 15.09 10.23 -34.23
C VAL A 54 15.39 8.81 -33.69
N PRO A 55 14.45 7.83 -33.65
CA PRO A 55 13.02 7.80 -33.25
C PRO A 55 12.63 6.58 -32.36
N LYS A 56 11.37 6.52 -31.87
CA LYS A 56 10.74 5.44 -31.06
C LYS A 56 10.64 4.07 -31.76
N LYS A 57 10.86 2.98 -31.01
CA LYS A 57 10.10 1.69 -31.01
C LYS A 57 10.71 0.69 -29.99
N PRO A 58 9.98 -0.33 -29.47
CA PRO A 58 8.54 -0.54 -29.43
C PRO A 58 7.98 -0.71 -27.99
N THR A 59 6.71 -0.36 -27.86
CA THR A 59 5.77 -0.58 -26.75
C THR A 59 5.81 -2.01 -26.22
N TYR A 60 6.06 -2.16 -24.92
CA TYR A 60 5.60 -3.29 -24.12
C TYR A 60 4.56 -2.73 -23.16
N GLU A 61 3.48 -3.49 -23.04
CA GLU A 61 2.17 -3.17 -22.48
C GLU A 61 2.29 -2.44 -21.14
N ASP A 62 1.98 -1.15 -21.18
CA ASP A 62 1.58 -0.36 -20.02
C ASP A 62 0.16 -0.81 -19.72
N ASP A 63 -0.04 -1.56 -18.63
CA ASP A 63 -1.36 -1.66 -18.00
C ASP A 63 -1.67 -0.26 -17.47
N ASP A 64 -2.16 0.56 -18.40
CA ASP A 64 -2.80 1.86 -18.23
C ASP A 64 -4.07 1.63 -17.37
N ASP A 65 -3.87 1.39 -16.07
CA ASP A 65 -4.91 1.65 -15.07
C ASP A 65 -5.06 3.17 -14.94
N GLU A 66 -5.70 3.73 -15.96
CA GLU A 66 -6.20 5.09 -16.12
C GLU A 66 -7.31 5.40 -15.08
N ASP A 67 -7.12 5.02 -13.81
CA ASP A 67 -7.97 5.44 -12.70
C ASP A 67 -7.41 6.74 -12.13
N GLY A 68 -7.62 7.79 -12.91
CA GLY A 68 -7.47 9.20 -12.54
C GLY A 68 -8.53 9.66 -11.53
N ASP A 69 -8.74 8.90 -10.45
CA ASP A 69 -9.60 9.30 -9.33
C ASP A 69 -8.72 10.02 -8.30
N ASP A 70 -8.58 11.34 -8.46
CA ASP A 70 -7.94 12.26 -7.50
C ASP A 70 -8.86 12.52 -6.29
N ASP A 71 -9.58 11.49 -5.84
CA ASP A 71 -10.68 11.61 -4.89
C ASP A 71 -10.27 11.28 -3.45
N ALA A 72 -9.04 11.65 -3.11
CA ALA A 72 -8.54 11.56 -1.75
C ALA A 72 -8.72 12.95 -1.10
N GLU A 73 -9.93 13.18 -0.59
CA GLU A 73 -10.22 14.38 0.18
C GLU A 73 -9.72 14.16 1.62
N MET A 74 -8.83 15.04 2.05
CA MET A 74 -8.38 15.08 3.44
C MET A 74 -9.46 15.81 4.25
N GLU A 75 -10.27 15.05 4.97
CA GLU A 75 -11.12 15.61 6.01
C GLU A 75 -10.28 15.79 7.28
N GLU A 76 -10.16 17.05 7.69
CA GLU A 76 -9.72 17.55 9.00
C GLU A 76 -8.50 16.83 9.61
N GLU A 77 -7.36 17.54 9.58
CA GLU A 77 -6.34 17.35 10.61
C GLU A 77 -7.01 17.67 11.94
N VAL A 78 -7.50 16.65 12.64
CA VAL A 78 -7.98 16.78 14.01
C VAL A 78 -6.76 17.16 14.83
N GLY A 79 -6.60 18.47 14.99
CA GLY A 79 -5.36 19.11 15.40
C GLY A 79 -4.83 18.59 16.72
N ASP A 80 -3.50 18.41 16.75
CA ASP A 80 -2.57 18.66 17.87
C ASP A 80 -2.97 18.22 19.28
N ALA A 81 -3.85 17.23 19.42
CA ALA A 81 -3.74 16.33 20.55
C ALA A 81 -2.65 15.34 20.16
N ASP A 82 -1.38 15.76 20.30
CA ASP A 82 -0.28 14.79 20.45
C ASP A 82 -0.78 13.79 21.48
N GLU A 83 -1.14 12.59 21.03
CA GLU A 83 -1.38 11.52 21.98
C GLU A 83 -0.06 11.36 22.75
N ALA A 84 -0.12 10.95 24.01
CA ALA A 84 1.04 11.02 24.94
C ALA A 84 2.33 10.33 24.44
N ASP A 85 2.26 9.58 23.34
CA ASP A 85 3.36 8.91 22.64
C ASP A 85 3.94 9.68 21.42
N GLY A 86 3.50 10.92 21.15
CA GLY A 86 3.98 11.74 20.02
C GLY A 86 3.42 11.36 18.65
N SER A 87 2.22 10.76 18.64
CA SER A 87 1.51 10.43 17.42
C SER A 87 0.44 11.46 17.06
N VAL A 88 0.17 11.58 15.76
CA VAL A 88 -0.84 12.49 15.20
C VAL A 88 -1.93 11.69 14.53
N THR A 89 -3.19 11.99 14.85
CA THR A 89 -4.34 11.37 14.17
C THR A 89 -4.60 12.05 12.82
N ARG A 90 -4.85 11.25 11.78
CA ARG A 90 -5.19 11.70 10.41
C ARG A 90 -6.41 10.95 9.92
N CYS A 91 -7.31 11.60 9.20
CA CYS A 91 -8.42 10.95 8.51
C CYS A 91 -8.29 11.15 7.00
N VAL A 92 -8.73 10.15 6.22
CA VAL A 92 -8.81 10.24 4.77
C VAL A 92 -10.13 9.68 4.28
N ASN A 93 -10.74 10.37 3.31
CA ASN A 93 -11.90 9.87 2.63
C ASN A 93 -11.49 9.46 1.21
N VAL A 94 -11.69 8.19 0.89
CA VAL A 94 -11.31 7.59 -0.39
C VAL A 94 -12.43 6.69 -0.90
N LYS A 95 -12.65 6.67 -2.20
CA LYS A 95 -13.52 5.67 -2.83
C LYS A 95 -12.96 4.25 -2.70
N ARG A 96 -11.65 4.11 -2.85
CA ARG A 96 -10.90 2.89 -2.58
C ARG A 96 -9.57 3.21 -1.88
N PRO A 97 -9.22 2.50 -0.80
CA PRO A 97 -7.97 2.69 -0.05
C PRO A 97 -6.77 2.13 -0.82
N ARG A 98 -6.29 2.89 -1.80
CA ARG A 98 -5.04 2.62 -2.52
C ARG A 98 -3.84 3.04 -1.68
N LEU A 99 -2.75 2.28 -1.73
CA LEU A 99 -1.53 2.56 -0.95
C LEU A 99 -0.99 3.97 -1.21
N ASP A 100 -0.94 4.42 -2.46
CA ASP A 100 -0.44 5.74 -2.82
C ASP A 100 -1.29 6.89 -2.25
N ALA A 101 -2.62 6.72 -2.19
CA ALA A 101 -3.52 7.68 -1.56
C ALA A 101 -3.32 7.74 -0.04
N ILE A 102 -3.15 6.58 0.60
CA ILE A 102 -2.85 6.50 2.05
C ILE A 102 -1.51 7.15 2.36
N LEU A 103 -0.46 6.90 1.56
CA LEU A 103 0.84 7.51 1.75
C LEU A 103 0.79 9.03 1.54
N LYS A 104 0.05 9.52 0.54
CA LYS A 104 -0.10 10.95 0.26
C LYS A 104 -0.60 11.70 1.49
N ILE A 105 -1.70 11.24 2.08
CA ILE A 105 -2.39 11.96 3.15
C ILE A 105 -1.85 11.57 4.53
N GLY A 106 -1.60 10.28 4.76
CA GLY A 106 -1.06 9.78 6.02
C GLY A 106 0.39 10.18 6.25
N CYS A 107 1.27 10.08 5.24
CA CYS A 107 2.70 10.37 5.38
C CYS A 107 3.12 11.76 4.86
N ASN A 108 2.21 12.51 4.25
CA ASN A 108 2.50 13.82 3.63
C ASN A 108 3.61 13.73 2.55
N VAL A 109 3.55 12.70 1.71
CA VAL A 109 4.43 12.55 0.54
C VAL A 109 3.66 12.90 -0.73
N SER A 110 4.33 13.41 -1.77
CA SER A 110 3.66 13.59 -3.06
C SER A 110 3.31 12.22 -3.66
N ARG A 111 2.31 12.17 -4.55
CA ARG A 111 1.90 10.91 -5.19
C ARG A 111 3.05 10.26 -5.98
N ASN A 112 3.91 11.08 -6.60
CA ASN A 112 5.10 10.61 -7.31
C ASN A 112 6.15 10.06 -6.33
N ALA A 113 6.39 10.75 -5.21
CA ALA A 113 7.32 10.26 -4.19
C ALA A 113 6.83 8.98 -3.53
N ALA A 114 5.51 8.84 -3.31
CA ALA A 114 4.92 7.60 -2.81
C ALA A 114 5.25 6.41 -3.72
N ASP A 115 5.12 6.60 -5.03
CA ASP A 115 5.45 5.59 -6.04
C ASP A 115 6.94 5.21 -6.00
N GLU A 116 7.83 6.21 -6.01
CA GLU A 116 9.28 5.99 -5.92
C GLU A 116 9.68 5.22 -4.65
N ILE A 117 9.07 5.54 -3.49
CA ILE A 117 9.36 4.87 -2.22
C ILE A 117 8.85 3.42 -2.25
N VAL A 118 7.65 3.17 -2.79
CA VAL A 118 7.11 1.81 -2.96
C VAL A 118 7.99 1.00 -3.90
N CYS A 119 8.36 1.54 -5.07
CA CYS A 119 9.25 0.88 -6.02
C CYS A 119 10.66 0.63 -5.45
N SER A 120 11.15 1.51 -4.56
CA SER A 120 12.42 1.29 -3.85
C SER A 120 12.37 0.16 -2.82
N GLY A 121 11.20 -0.42 -2.55
CA GLY A 121 11.02 -1.52 -1.60
C GLY A 121 11.10 -1.08 -0.14
N ARG A 122 10.91 0.22 0.15
CA ARG A 122 10.98 0.80 1.50
C ARG A 122 9.64 0.86 2.23
N VAL A 123 8.54 0.47 1.57
CA VAL A 123 7.21 0.44 2.18
C VAL A 123 6.83 -0.97 2.59
N PHE A 124 6.37 -1.11 3.83
CA PHE A 124 5.88 -2.36 4.40
C PHE A 124 4.43 -2.19 4.83
N VAL A 125 3.64 -3.24 4.62
CA VAL A 125 2.22 -3.35 4.93
C VAL A 125 2.05 -4.56 5.82
N ASN A 126 1.64 -4.39 7.08
CA ASN A 126 1.51 -5.50 8.03
C ASN A 126 2.80 -6.38 8.07
N GLY A 127 3.97 -5.74 8.04
CA GLY A 127 5.29 -6.40 8.02
C GLY A 127 5.70 -7.00 6.66
N ARG A 128 4.90 -6.89 5.61
CA ARG A 128 5.21 -7.39 4.26
C ARG A 128 5.59 -6.27 3.30
N ARG A 129 6.65 -6.45 2.52
CA ARG A 129 7.10 -5.44 1.55
C ARG A 129 6.06 -5.22 0.45
N ALA A 130 5.65 -3.96 0.23
CA ALA A 130 4.83 -3.58 -0.91
C ALA A 130 5.70 -3.49 -2.18
N LEU A 131 5.25 -4.12 -3.28
CA LEU A 131 5.98 -4.14 -4.56
C LEU A 131 5.26 -3.42 -5.70
N LYS A 132 3.96 -3.15 -5.56
CA LYS A 132 3.13 -2.51 -6.59
C LYS A 132 2.44 -1.28 -6.01
N ARG A 133 2.30 -0.25 -6.82
CA ARG A 133 1.57 0.99 -6.47
C ARG A 133 0.09 0.74 -6.27
N SER A 134 -0.51 -0.04 -7.17
CA SER A 134 -1.88 -0.55 -7.07
C SER A 134 -1.97 -1.83 -6.25
N PHE A 135 -1.00 -2.09 -5.36
CA PHE A 135 -1.30 -2.96 -4.23
C PHE A 135 -2.43 -2.22 -3.50
N GLU A 136 -3.68 -2.56 -3.84
CA GLU A 136 -4.83 -2.27 -3.01
C GLU A 136 -4.33 -2.69 -1.65
N PHE A 137 -4.11 -1.71 -0.76
CA PHE A 137 -3.39 -1.86 0.51
C PHE A 137 -4.15 -2.82 1.46
N ILE A 138 -5.13 -3.50 0.91
CA ILE A 138 -6.32 -4.11 1.41
C ILE A 138 -6.77 -5.11 0.33
N HIS A 139 -6.02 -6.17 0.06
CA HIS A 139 -6.50 -7.15 -0.92
C HIS A 139 -7.71 -7.99 -0.39
N PHE A 140 -8.38 -7.56 0.71
CA PHE A 140 -9.65 -8.14 1.16
C PHE A 140 -10.57 -7.27 2.06
N SER A 141 -10.08 -6.43 2.98
CA SER A 141 -10.89 -5.45 3.77
C SER A 141 -9.97 -4.61 4.65
N VAL A 142 -10.10 -3.27 4.69
CA VAL A 142 -9.27 -2.44 5.60
C VAL A 142 -9.73 -2.87 6.97
N ALA A 143 -8.84 -3.45 7.75
CA ALA A 143 -9.16 -3.78 9.11
C ALA A 143 -8.54 -2.72 10.02
N ALA A 144 -9.29 -2.35 11.07
CA ALA A 144 -8.65 -1.70 12.20
C ALA A 144 -7.51 -2.60 12.70
N GLY A 145 -6.32 -2.02 12.86
CA GLY A 145 -5.09 -2.73 13.20
C GLY A 145 -4.09 -2.89 12.07
N ASP A 146 -4.45 -2.58 10.82
CA ASP A 146 -3.48 -2.61 9.72
C ASP A 146 -2.38 -1.55 9.90
N THR A 147 -1.13 -1.91 9.60
CA THR A 147 0.04 -1.03 9.69
C THR A 147 0.66 -0.74 8.32
N VAL A 148 0.99 0.52 8.07
CA VAL A 148 1.83 0.97 6.95
C VAL A 148 3.13 1.51 7.53
N ASP A 149 4.27 1.02 7.07
CA ASP A 149 5.58 1.51 7.50
C ASP A 149 6.40 1.99 6.31
N ILE A 150 7.00 3.17 6.44
CA ILE A 150 8.06 3.64 5.55
C ILE A 150 9.38 3.56 6.29
N VAL A 151 10.33 2.77 5.78
CA VAL A 151 11.68 2.65 6.34
C VAL A 151 12.47 3.93 6.09
N LEU A 152 12.90 4.59 7.15
CA LEU A 152 13.77 5.76 7.11
C LEU A 152 15.26 5.36 7.09
N GLY A 153 15.60 4.29 7.82
CA GLY A 153 16.95 3.73 7.90
C GLY A 153 17.15 2.87 9.15
N PRO A 154 18.38 2.37 9.38
CA PRO A 154 18.73 1.71 10.63
C PRO A 154 18.68 2.70 11.79
N SER A 155 18.27 2.23 12.96
CA SER A 155 18.20 3.05 14.17
C SER A 155 19.60 3.38 14.69
N SER A 156 19.79 4.60 15.21
CA SER A 156 21.07 5.01 15.81
C SER A 156 21.38 4.27 17.11
N SER A 157 20.37 3.70 17.77
CA SER A 157 20.52 3.02 19.06
C SER A 157 20.89 1.55 18.92
N ASN A 158 20.44 0.90 17.84
CA ASN A 158 20.69 -0.51 17.58
C ASN A 158 20.58 -0.77 16.08
N GLU A 159 21.64 -1.32 15.48
CA GLU A 159 21.69 -1.64 14.05
C GLU A 159 20.66 -2.72 13.65
N ASN A 160 20.14 -3.49 14.62
CA ASN A 160 19.10 -4.49 14.40
C ASN A 160 17.68 -3.90 14.31
N PHE A 161 17.48 -2.63 14.70
CA PHE A 161 16.18 -1.97 14.65
C PHE A 161 16.13 -0.98 13.48
N ALA A 162 14.96 -0.83 12.89
CA ALA A 162 14.70 0.14 11.85
C ALA A 162 13.94 1.34 12.43
N ASP A 163 14.34 2.54 12.04
CA ASP A 163 13.51 3.73 12.25
C ASP A 163 12.53 3.85 11.08
N VAL A 164 11.24 3.95 11.39
CA VAL A 164 10.15 3.99 10.42
C VAL A 164 9.21 5.16 10.66
N THR A 165 8.53 5.60 9.61
CA THR A 165 7.28 6.35 9.75
C THR A 165 6.14 5.35 9.72
N ARG A 166 5.44 5.18 10.85
CA ARG A 166 4.34 4.21 10.99
C ARG A 166 2.98 4.91 10.88
N LEU A 167 2.07 4.32 10.11
CA LEU A 167 0.65 4.59 10.14
C LEU A 167 -0.07 3.35 10.68
N LEU A 168 -0.88 3.51 11.71
CA LEU A 168 -1.77 2.47 12.23
C LEU A 168 -3.21 2.84 11.91
N VAL A 169 -3.92 1.97 11.20
CA VAL A 169 -5.36 2.13 10.99
C VAL A 169 -6.08 1.91 12.32
N THR A 170 -6.75 2.93 12.82
CA THR A 170 -7.53 2.83 14.07
C THR A 170 -9.00 2.53 13.79
N HIS A 171 -9.57 3.19 12.78
CA HIS A 171 -10.98 3.03 12.43
C HIS A 171 -11.18 3.10 10.92
N VAL A 172 -12.20 2.37 10.46
CA VAL A 172 -12.68 2.35 9.08
C VAL A 172 -14.20 2.40 9.15
N TYR A 173 -14.80 3.35 8.43
CA TYR A 173 -16.25 3.46 8.37
C TYR A 173 -16.69 4.01 7.01
N ASP A 174 -17.88 3.58 6.57
CA ASP A 174 -18.49 4.11 5.37
C ASP A 174 -19.01 5.53 5.61
N VAL A 175 -18.78 6.44 4.67
CA VAL A 175 -19.27 7.81 4.76
C VAL A 175 -20.76 7.82 4.38
N PRO A 176 -21.68 8.25 5.26
CA PRO A 176 -23.10 8.23 4.97
C PRO A 176 -23.42 9.12 3.76
N ASN A 177 -24.29 8.64 2.87
CA ASN A 177 -24.67 9.31 1.61
C ASN A 177 -23.53 9.48 0.59
N SER A 178 -22.43 8.74 0.74
CA SER A 178 -21.33 8.72 -0.22
C SER A 178 -20.89 7.27 -0.50
N ASN A 179 -20.34 7.01 -1.68
CA ASN A 179 -19.70 5.72 -2.01
C ASN A 179 -18.21 5.73 -1.59
N ARG A 180 -17.86 6.50 -0.56
CA ARG A 180 -16.50 6.64 -0.03
C ARG A 180 -16.38 5.97 1.33
N VAL A 181 -15.19 5.48 1.62
CA VAL A 181 -14.77 4.94 2.92
C VAL A 181 -13.88 5.97 3.59
N SER A 182 -14.15 6.26 4.86
CA SER A 182 -13.27 7.06 5.70
C SER A 182 -12.35 6.15 6.49
N VAL A 183 -11.05 6.41 6.41
CA VAL A 183 -10.03 5.68 7.16
C VAL A 183 -9.32 6.63 8.10
N ARG A 184 -9.35 6.31 9.40
CA ARG A 184 -8.63 7.04 10.44
C ARG A 184 -7.34 6.31 10.76
N PHE A 185 -6.25 7.07 10.79
CA PHE A 185 -4.92 6.58 11.10
C PHE A 185 -4.34 7.33 12.31
N ARG A 186 -3.49 6.62 13.03
CA ARG A 186 -2.53 7.20 13.96
C ARG A 186 -1.15 7.18 13.30
N ARG A 187 -0.48 8.33 13.24
CA ARG A 187 0.81 8.51 12.57
C ARG A 187 1.92 8.75 13.58
N TRP A 188 3.02 8.00 13.48
CA TRP A 188 4.29 8.34 14.10
C TRP A 188 5.27 8.83 13.06
N LYS A 189 5.85 10.02 13.25
CA LYS A 189 6.84 10.57 12.33
C LYS A 189 8.12 9.71 12.29
N ARG A 190 8.55 9.24 13.46
CA ARG A 190 9.69 8.34 13.64
C ARG A 190 9.39 7.40 14.80
N LEU A 191 9.39 6.09 14.53
CA LEU A 191 9.19 5.03 15.49
C LEU A 191 10.29 3.98 15.25
N THR A 192 10.94 3.50 16.30
CA THR A 192 11.94 2.43 16.19
C THR A 192 11.26 1.08 16.35
N VAL A 193 11.44 0.19 15.37
CA VAL A 193 10.74 -1.10 15.28
C VAL A 193 11.72 -2.24 14.97
N ASP A 194 11.37 -3.46 15.38
CA ASP A 194 12.17 -4.68 15.26
C ASP A 194 11.59 -5.71 14.28
N ASP A 195 10.40 -5.44 13.74
CA ASP A 195 9.62 -6.33 12.88
C ASP A 195 10.00 -6.23 11.40
N ILE A 196 10.75 -5.20 11.01
CA ILE A 196 11.15 -4.99 9.61
C ILE A 196 12.54 -5.56 9.34
N PRO A 197 12.69 -6.50 8.38
CA PRO A 197 14.00 -6.99 8.00
C PRO A 197 14.79 -5.89 7.29
N LEU A 198 15.86 -5.43 7.93
CA LEU A 198 16.90 -4.64 7.29
C LEU A 198 17.71 -5.59 6.38
N SER A 199 17.39 -5.59 5.09
CA SER A 199 18.03 -6.43 4.07
C SER A 199 19.38 -5.88 3.64
#